data_AF-A0A1V0GZ01-F1
#
_entry.id   AF-A0A1V0GZ01-F1
#
_cell.length_a   1.000
_cell.length_b   1.000
_cell.length_c   1.000
_cell.angle_alpha   90.00
_cell.angle_beta   90.00
_cell.angle_gamma   90.00
#
_symmetry.space_group_name_H-M   'P 1'
#
loop_
_entity.id
_entity.type
_entity.pdbx_description
1 polymer ?
#
loop_
_entity_poly.entity_id
_entity_poly.type
_entity_poly.pdbx_seq_one_letter_code
_entity_poly.pdbx_strand_id
1 'polypeptide(L)'
;MVGLRNGLVLILVALGTGEMSAQETAGVCLPPGEPHVPQSDAAFVAYADIVAQDFERYFAALTDYFACMDRTRQAVFRRAEEVSRHHQAFHARASALGISEKIAVPVPPVSGAEP
;
A
#
# COMPACT_ATOMS: atom_id res chain seq x y z
N MET A 1 -63.12 -9.13 -19.92
CA MET A 1 -62.38 -8.89 -21.17
C MET A 1 -61.40 -7.75 -20.96
N VAL A 2 -60.10 -8.07 -21.02
CA VAL A 2 -58.90 -7.28 -21.39
C VAL A 2 -58.88 -5.76 -21.19
N GLY A 3 -57.79 -5.26 -20.56
CA GLY A 3 -57.41 -3.86 -20.63
C GLY A 3 -56.16 -3.48 -19.81
N LEU A 4 -55.02 -4.11 -20.09
CA LEU A 4 -53.69 -3.72 -19.59
C LEU A 4 -53.28 -2.36 -20.19
N ARG A 5 -52.69 -1.44 -19.39
CA ARG A 5 -51.73 -0.38 -19.82
C ARG A 5 -51.19 0.32 -18.56
N ASN A 6 -50.02 -0.10 -18.07
CA ASN A 6 -48.73 0.59 -18.27
C ASN A 6 -48.82 2.09 -17.92
N GLY A 7 -48.17 2.63 -16.88
CA GLY A 7 -46.96 2.20 -16.20
C GLY A 7 -45.99 3.38 -16.19
N LEU A 8 -45.66 3.88 -15.00
CA LEU A 8 -44.42 4.61 -14.74
C LEU A 8 -44.17 4.66 -13.22
N VAL A 9 -43.65 3.57 -12.66
CA VAL A 9 -43.01 3.61 -11.35
C VAL A 9 -41.56 4.02 -11.61
N LEU A 10 -41.24 5.27 -11.36
CA LEU A 10 -39.84 5.73 -11.33
C LEU A 10 -39.17 5.12 -10.08
N ILE A 11 -38.59 3.95 -10.25
CA ILE A 11 -37.66 3.38 -9.27
C ILE A 11 -36.34 4.14 -9.43
N LEU A 12 -36.14 5.14 -8.57
CA LEU A 12 -34.82 5.73 -8.33
C LEU A 12 -33.97 4.66 -7.63
N VAL A 13 -33.26 3.85 -8.42
CA VAL A 13 -32.15 3.04 -7.92
C VAL A 13 -31.08 4.03 -7.51
N ALA A 14 -31.00 4.31 -6.21
CA ALA A 14 -29.80 4.90 -5.64
C ALA A 14 -28.66 3.93 -5.96
N LEU A 15 -27.85 4.29 -6.96
CA LEU A 15 -26.51 3.78 -7.12
C LEU A 15 -25.76 4.22 -5.86
N GLY A 16 -25.91 3.42 -4.81
CA GLY A 16 -24.98 3.45 -3.70
C GLY A 16 -23.64 3.14 -4.30
N THR A 17 -22.85 4.17 -4.57
CA THR A 17 -21.41 4.05 -4.49
C THR A 17 -21.16 3.68 -3.04
N GLY A 18 -21.17 2.38 -2.77
CA GLY A 18 -20.51 1.84 -1.61
C GLY A 18 -19.09 2.33 -1.73
N GLU A 19 -18.78 3.41 -1.01
CA GLU A 19 -17.42 3.71 -0.63
C GLU A 19 -17.01 2.53 0.23
N MET A 20 -16.56 1.48 -0.45
CA MET A 20 -15.74 0.46 0.13
C MET A 20 -14.52 1.23 0.60
N SER A 21 -14.55 1.70 1.84
CA SER A 21 -13.36 2.08 2.55
C SER A 21 -12.55 0.81 2.61
N ALA A 22 -11.75 0.59 1.57
CA ALA A 22 -10.67 -0.34 1.62
C ALA A 22 -9.85 0.13 2.82
N GLN A 23 -10.03 -0.54 3.96
CA GLN A 23 -8.88 -0.87 4.77
C GLN A 23 -7.99 -1.66 3.82
N GLU A 24 -7.21 -0.93 3.03
CA GLU A 24 -6.16 -1.49 2.21
C GLU A 24 -5.12 -1.97 3.23
N THR A 25 -5.39 -3.15 3.78
CA THR A 25 -4.35 -4.00 4.31
C THR A 25 -3.40 -4.15 3.16
N ALA A 26 -2.35 -3.33 3.17
CA ALA A 26 -1.31 -3.37 2.19
C ALA A 26 -0.89 -4.83 2.06
N GLY A 27 -1.24 -5.44 0.92
CA GLY A 27 -0.94 -6.84 0.69
C GLY A 27 0.56 -7.06 0.82
N VAL A 28 0.98 -8.27 1.19
CA VAL A 28 2.39 -8.61 1.16
C VAL A 28 2.89 -8.45 -0.28
N CYS A 29 3.77 -7.48 -0.53
CA CYS A 29 4.40 -7.29 -1.83
C CYS A 29 5.55 -8.28 -1.97
N LEU A 30 5.37 -9.29 -2.82
CA LEU A 30 6.40 -10.28 -3.10
C LEU A 30 7.26 -9.81 -4.28
N PRO A 31 8.60 -9.79 -4.14
CA PRO A 31 9.47 -9.47 -5.27
C PRO A 31 9.38 -10.58 -6.34
N PRO A 32 9.55 -10.23 -7.63
CA PRO A 32 9.66 -11.25 -8.67
C PRO A 32 10.92 -12.09 -8.46
N GLY A 33 10.85 -13.37 -8.82
CA GLY A 33 12.00 -14.27 -8.77
C GLY A 33 13.03 -13.93 -9.86
N GLU A 34 14.31 -13.96 -9.50
CA GLU A 34 15.39 -13.68 -10.44
C GLU A 34 15.52 -14.77 -11.51
N PRO A 35 15.79 -14.42 -12.78
CA PRO A 35 16.09 -15.40 -13.83
C PRO A 35 17.28 -16.28 -13.48
N HIS A 36 17.18 -17.57 -13.77
CA HIS A 36 18.31 -18.49 -13.61
C HIS A 36 19.14 -18.55 -14.90
N VAL A 37 20.45 -18.29 -14.78
CA VAL A 37 21.39 -18.41 -15.90
C VAL A 37 22.19 -19.71 -15.77
N PRO A 38 22.13 -20.64 -16.76
CA PRO A 38 22.93 -21.85 -16.74
C PRO A 38 24.43 -21.57 -16.70
N GLN A 39 25.18 -22.35 -15.91
CA GLN A 39 26.64 -22.16 -15.76
C GLN A 39 27.46 -22.75 -16.91
N SER A 40 26.97 -23.81 -17.58
CA SER A 40 27.70 -24.46 -18.67
C SER A 40 27.39 -23.78 -20.00
N ASP A 41 28.42 -23.53 -20.81
CA ASP A 41 28.29 -22.94 -22.15
C ASP A 41 27.32 -23.70 -23.06
N ALA A 42 27.36 -25.04 -23.01
CA ALA A 42 26.45 -25.87 -23.80
C ALA A 42 24.98 -25.62 -23.43
N ALA A 43 24.65 -25.55 -22.14
CA ALA A 43 23.29 -25.22 -21.68
C ALA A 43 22.93 -23.76 -21.92
N PHE A 44 23.89 -22.84 -21.80
CA PHE A 44 23.67 -21.43 -22.12
C PHE A 44 23.25 -21.27 -23.58
N VAL A 45 23.98 -21.86 -24.52
CA VAL A 45 23.64 -21.82 -25.95
C VAL A 45 22.29 -22.48 -26.22
N ALA A 46 22.01 -23.62 -25.56
CA ALA A 46 20.77 -24.36 -25.77
C ALA A 46 19.51 -23.63 -25.29
N TYR A 47 19.64 -22.76 -24.28
CA TYR A 47 18.49 -22.12 -23.61
C TYR A 47 18.54 -20.58 -23.62
N ALA A 48 19.42 -19.96 -24.41
CA ALA A 48 19.64 -18.52 -24.41
C ALA A 48 18.36 -17.72 -24.70
N ASP A 49 17.50 -18.22 -25.58
CA ASP A 49 16.22 -17.61 -25.92
C ASP A 49 15.21 -17.65 -24.76
N ILE A 50 15.17 -18.76 -24.01
CA ILE A 50 14.33 -18.91 -22.82
C ILE A 50 14.82 -17.99 -21.71
N VAL A 51 16.13 -17.99 -21.44
CA VAL A 51 16.75 -17.13 -20.42
C VAL A 51 16.48 -15.66 -20.74
N ALA A 52 16.61 -15.25 -22.01
CA ALA A 52 16.29 -13.89 -22.44
C ALA A 52 14.82 -13.53 -22.14
N GLN A 53 13.87 -14.43 -22.42
CA GLN A 53 12.46 -14.19 -22.09
C GLN A 53 12.20 -14.12 -20.57
N ASP A 54 12.95 -14.87 -19.76
CA ASP A 54 12.84 -14.78 -18.29
C ASP A 54 13.29 -13.41 -17.77
N PHE A 55 14.35 -12.83 -18.35
CA PHE A 55 14.74 -11.45 -18.02
C PHE A 55 13.63 -10.44 -18.35
N GLU A 56 13.03 -10.53 -19.53
CA GLU A 56 11.93 -9.64 -19.91
C GLU A 56 10.71 -9.80 -18.99
N ARG A 57 10.38 -11.04 -18.61
CA ARG A 57 9.32 -11.32 -17.62
C ARG A 57 9.63 -10.72 -16.25
N TYR A 58 10.88 -10.84 -15.78
CA TYR A 58 11.32 -10.27 -14.51
C TYR A 58 11.15 -8.74 -14.50
N PHE A 59 11.63 -8.06 -15.53
CA PHE A 59 11.55 -6.60 -15.59
C PHE A 59 10.11 -6.10 -15.75
N ALA A 60 9.26 -6.81 -16.52
CA ALA A 60 7.85 -6.49 -16.60
C ALA A 60 7.14 -6.61 -15.24
N ALA A 61 7.48 -7.63 -14.45
CA ALA A 61 6.88 -7.85 -13.13
C ALA A 61 7.30 -6.80 -12.08
N LEU A 62 8.43 -6.08 -12.27
CA LEU A 62 8.87 -5.04 -11.34
C LEU A 62 7.88 -3.87 -11.26
N THR A 63 7.20 -3.53 -12.35
CA THR A 63 6.20 -2.44 -12.34
C THR A 63 5.10 -2.72 -11.33
N ASP A 64 4.54 -3.94 -11.35
CA ASP A 64 3.48 -4.35 -10.43
C ASP A 64 3.99 -4.42 -8.98
N TYR A 65 5.22 -4.93 -8.79
CA TYR A 65 5.86 -4.98 -7.49
C TYR A 65 6.04 -3.57 -6.89
N PHE A 66 6.57 -2.62 -7.66
CA PHE A 66 6.75 -1.25 -7.18
C PHE A 66 5.43 -0.54 -6.94
N ALA A 67 4.42 -0.76 -7.78
CA ALA A 67 3.08 -0.24 -7.54
C ALA A 67 2.49 -0.76 -6.23
N CYS A 68 2.69 -2.05 -5.91
CA CYS A 68 2.32 -2.61 -4.61
C CYS A 68 3.06 -1.91 -3.46
N MET A 69 4.39 -1.81 -3.55
CA MET A 69 5.21 -1.19 -2.51
C MET A 69 4.84 0.26 -2.24
N ASP A 70 4.52 1.02 -3.28
CA ASP A 70 4.10 2.41 -3.13
C ASP A 70 2.75 2.54 -2.40
N ARG A 71 1.77 1.70 -2.74
CA ARG A 71 0.49 1.67 -2.00
C ARG A 71 0.70 1.33 -0.53
N THR A 72 1.56 0.36 -0.23
CA THR A 72 1.96 0.02 1.14
C THR A 72 2.55 1.23 1.86
N ARG A 73 3.50 1.92 1.23
CA ARG A 73 4.15 3.11 1.77
C ARG A 73 3.13 4.21 2.06
N GLN A 74 2.23 4.49 1.13
CA GLN A 74 1.17 5.49 1.30
C GLN A 74 0.22 5.12 2.45
N ALA A 75 -0.17 3.85 2.56
CA ALA A 75 -1.04 3.38 3.64
C ALA A 75 -0.39 3.56 5.02
N VAL A 76 0.90 3.23 5.14
CA VAL A 76 1.66 3.42 6.39
C VAL A 76 1.81 4.91 6.73
N PHE A 77 2.05 5.78 5.74
CA PHE A 77 2.10 7.22 6.00
C PHE A 77 0.79 7.78 6.53
N ARG A 78 -0.35 7.44 5.91
CA ARG A 78 -1.67 7.86 6.43
C ARG A 78 -1.90 7.41 7.86
N ARG A 79 -1.49 6.18 8.19
CA ARG A 79 -1.58 5.68 9.58
C ARG A 79 -0.66 6.45 10.51
N ALA A 80 0.56 6.77 10.08
CA ALA A 80 1.50 7.57 10.87
C ALA A 80 0.95 8.97 11.15
N GLU A 81 0.28 9.62 10.19
CA GLU A 81 -0.39 10.91 10.38
C GLU A 81 -1.51 10.82 11.42
N GLU A 82 -2.37 9.78 11.34
CA GLU A 82 -3.43 9.55 12.31
C GLU A 82 -2.86 9.36 13.73
N VAL A 83 -1.87 8.49 13.87
CA VAL A 83 -1.22 8.23 15.16
C VAL A 83 -0.50 9.48 15.67
N SER A 84 0.07 10.31 14.78
CA SER A 84 0.70 11.58 15.16
C SER A 84 -0.32 12.56 15.74
N ARG A 85 -1.54 12.64 15.18
CA ARG A 85 -2.63 13.44 15.76
C ARG A 85 -3.05 12.92 17.13
N HIS A 86 -3.14 11.60 17.31
CA HIS A 86 -3.41 11.00 18.63
C HIS A 86 -2.31 11.32 19.64
N HIS A 87 -1.04 11.27 19.21
CA HIS A 87 0.10 11.65 20.04
C HIS A 87 0.02 13.12 20.46
N GLN A 88 -0.27 14.03 19.53
CA GLN A 88 -0.46 15.45 19.84
C GLN A 88 -1.61 15.67 20.84
N ALA A 89 -2.75 15.01 20.64
CA ALA A 89 -3.89 15.11 21.55
C ALA A 89 -3.57 14.57 22.96
N PHE A 90 -2.80 13.48 23.04
CA PHE A 90 -2.30 12.94 24.30
C PHE A 90 -1.45 13.97 25.07
N HIS A 91 -0.48 14.60 24.38
CA HIS A 91 0.37 15.64 24.98
C HIS A 91 -0.42 16.88 25.39
N ALA A 92 -1.37 17.33 24.56
CA ALA A 92 -2.24 18.47 24.89
C ALA A 92 -3.04 18.21 26.17
N ARG A 93 -3.60 17.01 26.32
CA ARG A 93 -4.32 16.61 27.53
C ARG A 93 -3.40 16.50 28.75
N ALA A 94 -2.21 15.94 28.60
CA ALA A 94 -1.23 15.87 29.68
C ALA A 94 -0.83 17.26 30.19
N SER A 95 -0.65 18.21 29.27
CA SER A 95 -0.41 19.62 29.58
C SER A 95 -1.57 20.24 30.36
N ALA A 96 -2.81 20.03 29.92
CA ALA A 96 -4.01 20.54 30.62
C ALA A 96 -4.16 19.97 32.04
N LEU A 97 -3.63 18.79 32.31
CA LEU A 97 -3.64 18.14 33.63
C LEU A 97 -2.38 18.44 34.46
N GLY A 98 -1.42 19.20 33.94
CA GLY A 98 -0.17 19.54 34.64
C GLY A 98 0.78 18.35 34.83
N ILE A 99 0.69 17.31 33.98
CA ILE A 99 1.49 16.09 34.09
C ILE A 99 2.54 15.91 32.97
N SER A 100 2.88 16.98 32.24
CA SER A 100 3.82 16.92 31.11
C SER A 100 5.19 16.35 31.47
N GLU A 101 5.75 16.72 32.63
CA GLU A 101 7.06 16.24 33.07
C GLU A 101 7.07 14.71 33.26
N LYS A 102 5.96 14.15 33.73
CA LYS A 102 5.83 12.70 33.95
C LYS A 102 5.89 11.91 32.64
N ILE A 103 5.51 12.51 31.52
CA ILE A 103 5.45 11.84 30.21
C ILE A 103 6.61 12.24 29.29
N ALA A 104 7.54 13.07 29.78
CA ALA A 104 8.70 13.48 29.00
C ALA A 104 9.59 12.25 28.73
N VAL A 105 9.77 11.93 27.45
CA VAL A 105 10.70 10.89 27.00
C VAL A 105 11.97 11.59 26.51
N PRO A 106 13.15 11.33 27.10
CA PRO A 106 14.41 11.87 26.62
C PRO A 106 14.64 11.41 25.18
N VAL A 107 14.77 12.35 24.25
CA VAL A 107 15.13 12.06 22.85
C VAL A 107 16.66 12.04 22.76
N PRO A 108 17.30 10.89 22.47
CA PRO A 108 18.73 10.87 22.25
C PRO A 108 19.07 11.72 21.02
N PRO A 109 20.26 12.37 20.98
CA PRO A 109 20.69 13.10 19.80
C PRO A 109 20.73 12.15 18.60
N VAL A 110 20.14 12.58 17.48
CA VAL A 110 20.22 11.84 16.22
C VAL A 110 21.67 11.91 15.74
N SER A 111 22.39 10.79 15.82
CA SER A 111 23.73 10.67 15.24
C SER A 111 23.64 10.92 13.73
N GLY A 112 24.24 12.01 13.25
CA GLY A 112 24.29 12.34 11.82
C GLY A 112 23.46 13.54 11.35
N ALA A 113 22.88 14.34 12.25
CA ALA A 113 22.41 15.68 11.86
C ALA A 113 23.63 16.62 11.74
N GLU A 114 24.26 16.66 10.57
CA GLU A 114 25.19 17.76 10.24
C GLU A 114 24.40 19.08 10.10
N PRO A 115 25.01 20.23 10.49
CA PRO A 115 24.36 21.54 10.45
C PRO A 115 24.03 22.05 9.05
#